data_AF-A0A9W8PPQ8-F1
#
_entry.id   AF-A0A9W8PPQ8-F1
#
_cell.length_a   1.000
_cell.length_b   1.000
_cell.length_c   1.000
_cell.angle_alpha   90.00
_cell.angle_beta   90.00
_cell.angle_gamma   90.00
#
_symmetry.space_group_name_H-M   'P 1'
#
loop_
_entity.id
_entity.type
_entity.pdbx_description
1 polymer ?
#
loop_
_entity_poly.entity_id
_entity_poly.type
_entity_poly.pdbx_seq_one_letter_code
_entity_poly.pdbx_strand_id
1 'polypeptide(L)'
;MALNNVTLGVVCCVIVAAIALATRKAPDPREPPYVKESVPYFSHIYGLLKHGLRYFDLVSAEQPHPIFTIDMSGQKNYIVTSPELVQAVQRNTTSLSFSPAMIPAFRRMMGFDEAGIELIFRDAHTEKGMYGEIHRVQKASLLPGTESLDELCTVIRNKQLTIVNDMPSSQTIDLYAWVQDLFMRTNNSACFGEKDPFTLNPSLNSTFWLWEANIKVLLLGIPWFLSPKKYSTAQQTRKQLVDAFYQYLNDDGIDTACSFIKELSNLGVRRGLSTENNARALLGSILAIVGNTIPTTFWLLIQIFARPELLKEIRSELEATLEDPSAQSGVSLDYTVIREKCPIFMSTYEEILRMSSGIATVRYTNEDTLIQDRWLLKKGAQVQMPTAFIHTDPATWGADAEVFDHTRFLKTKVLTKEQKARRAAAFRPFGGGNTLCPGRHFASYEVLTFVGSILLGFDLTPTTESFDIPQMDRSKLPLTSLKPAGDIKVNLTRRSGWEKAVFK
;
A
#
# COMPACT_ATOMS: atom_id res chain seq x y z
N MET A 1 -6.03 16.27 -47.09
CA MET A 1 -6.02 16.75 -45.69
C MET A 1 -5.63 15.57 -44.82
N ALA A 2 -4.39 15.52 -44.33
CA ALA A 2 -3.98 14.49 -43.37
C ALA A 2 -4.72 14.77 -42.06
N LEU A 3 -5.54 13.83 -41.58
CA LEU A 3 -6.11 13.95 -40.24
C LEU A 3 -4.94 14.01 -39.24
N ASN A 4 -4.98 14.98 -38.32
CA ASN A 4 -3.95 15.00 -37.28
C ASN A 4 -4.07 13.72 -36.43
N ASN A 5 -2.97 13.33 -35.78
CA ASN A 5 -2.90 12.09 -35.00
C ASN A 5 -3.96 11.99 -33.88
N VAL A 6 -4.47 13.12 -33.38
CA VAL A 6 -5.56 13.18 -32.40
C VAL A 6 -6.87 12.77 -33.05
N THR A 7 -7.20 13.30 -34.22
CA THR A 7 -8.45 12.95 -34.91
C THR A 7 -8.46 11.49 -35.35
N LEU A 8 -7.31 10.95 -35.80
CA LEU A 8 -7.18 9.53 -36.12
C LEU A 8 -7.36 8.65 -34.87
N GLY A 9 -6.76 9.06 -33.73
CA GLY A 9 -6.93 8.37 -32.45
C GLY A 9 -8.38 8.34 -31.97
N VAL A 10 -9.10 9.45 -32.09
CA VAL A 10 -10.53 9.54 -31.72
C VAL A 10 -11.38 8.62 -32.61
N VAL A 11 -11.16 8.61 -33.93
CA VAL A 11 -11.90 7.75 -34.86
C VAL A 11 -11.67 6.26 -34.54
N CYS A 12 -10.43 5.84 -34.25
CA CYS A 12 -10.15 4.47 -33.83
C CYS A 12 -10.88 4.09 -32.55
N CYS A 13 -10.91 4.96 -31.53
CA CYS A 13 -11.64 4.69 -30.29
C CYS A 13 -13.14 4.51 -30.52
N VAL A 14 -13.75 5.33 -31.39
CA VAL A 14 -15.18 5.23 -31.72
C VAL A 14 -15.50 3.92 -32.44
N ILE A 15 -14.67 3.50 -33.39
CA ILE A 15 -14.86 2.23 -34.12
C ILE A 15 -14.75 1.04 -33.17
N VAL A 16 -13.74 1.02 -32.30
CA VAL A 16 -13.56 -0.05 -31.29
C VAL A 16 -14.77 -0.11 -30.35
N ALA A 17 -15.26 1.05 -29.89
CA ALA A 17 -16.44 1.13 -29.04
C ALA A 17 -17.70 0.58 -29.72
N ALA A 18 -17.91 0.92 -31.00
CA ALA A 18 -19.06 0.46 -31.77
C ALA A 18 -19.03 -1.06 -31.99
N ILE A 19 -17.86 -1.62 -32.32
CA ILE A 19 -17.69 -3.07 -32.48
C ILE A 19 -17.90 -3.78 -31.14
N ALA A 20 -17.33 -3.26 -30.05
CA ALA A 20 -17.51 -3.83 -28.71
C ALA A 20 -19.00 -3.86 -28.32
N LEU A 21 -19.72 -2.78 -28.62
CA LEU A 21 -21.16 -2.71 -28.37
C LEU A 21 -21.98 -3.70 -29.20
N ALA A 22 -21.68 -3.79 -30.50
CA ALA A 22 -22.37 -4.71 -31.40
C ALA A 22 -22.12 -6.19 -31.06
N THR A 23 -21.02 -6.48 -30.38
CA THR A 23 -20.62 -7.86 -30.01
C THR A 23 -20.91 -8.21 -28.55
N ARG A 24 -21.52 -7.30 -27.78
CA ARG A 24 -21.85 -7.52 -26.37
C ARG A 24 -22.91 -8.61 -26.24
N LYS A 25 -22.51 -9.75 -25.69
CA LYS A 25 -23.43 -10.86 -25.36
C LYS A 25 -24.29 -10.48 -24.16
N ALA A 26 -25.54 -10.94 -24.15
CA ALA A 26 -26.38 -10.87 -22.97
C ALA A 26 -25.71 -11.64 -21.81
N PRO A 27 -25.68 -11.08 -20.59
CA PRO A 27 -25.08 -11.74 -19.45
C PRO A 27 -25.91 -12.95 -19.00
N ASP A 28 -25.25 -13.95 -18.41
CA ASP A 28 -25.95 -15.08 -17.78
C ASP A 28 -26.73 -14.56 -16.57
N PRO A 29 -28.01 -14.95 -16.38
CA PRO A 29 -28.87 -14.41 -15.32
C PRO A 29 -28.37 -14.72 -13.90
N ARG A 30 -27.41 -15.63 -13.74
CA ARG A 30 -26.76 -15.94 -12.45
C ARG A 30 -25.55 -15.05 -12.16
N GLU A 31 -25.08 -14.27 -13.13
CA GLU A 31 -24.01 -13.31 -12.91
C GLU A 31 -24.49 -12.17 -11.99
N PRO A 32 -23.58 -11.56 -11.20
CA PRO A 32 -23.89 -10.31 -10.53
C PRO A 32 -24.45 -9.26 -11.51
N PRO A 33 -25.48 -8.51 -11.11
CA PRO A 33 -26.18 -7.61 -12.00
C PRO A 33 -25.27 -6.49 -12.49
N TYR A 34 -25.48 -6.08 -13.73
CA TYR A 34 -24.75 -4.97 -14.33
C TYR A 34 -25.26 -3.63 -13.80
N VAL A 35 -24.32 -2.76 -13.43
CA VAL A 35 -24.63 -1.36 -13.18
C VAL A 35 -24.97 -0.68 -14.49
N LYS A 36 -25.98 0.19 -14.48
CA LYS A 36 -26.42 0.91 -15.66
C LYS A 36 -25.32 1.86 -16.15
N GLU A 37 -25.02 1.80 -17.44
CA GLU A 37 -24.08 2.69 -18.13
C GLU A 37 -24.83 3.78 -18.90
N SER A 38 -24.35 5.02 -18.84
CA SER A 38 -24.85 6.09 -19.74
C SER A 38 -24.15 6.04 -21.10
N VAL A 39 -22.83 5.82 -21.06
CA VAL A 39 -21.97 5.54 -22.21
C VAL A 39 -21.32 4.17 -21.98
N PRO A 40 -21.67 3.15 -22.76
CA PRO A 40 -21.16 1.79 -22.58
C PRO A 40 -19.63 1.72 -22.60
N TYR A 41 -19.02 0.90 -21.72
CA TYR A 41 -17.56 0.73 -21.52
C TYR A 41 -16.80 1.95 -20.97
N PHE A 42 -17.31 3.16 -21.14
CA PHE A 42 -16.62 4.40 -20.77
C PHE A 42 -17.14 5.04 -19.49
N SER A 43 -18.40 4.82 -19.12
CA SER A 43 -19.03 5.47 -17.95
C SER A 43 -18.23 5.27 -16.67
N HIS A 44 -17.86 4.01 -16.39
CA HIS A 44 -17.22 3.65 -15.14
C HIS A 44 -15.75 4.09 -15.07
N ILE A 45 -15.00 3.95 -16.17
CA ILE A 45 -13.61 4.43 -16.21
C ILE A 45 -13.56 5.96 -16.11
N TYR A 46 -14.46 6.69 -16.77
CA TYR A 46 -14.56 8.14 -16.62
C TYR A 46 -14.94 8.54 -15.18
N GLY A 47 -15.93 7.86 -14.59
CA GLY A 47 -16.32 8.07 -13.20
C GLY A 47 -15.17 7.86 -12.22
N LEU A 48 -14.40 6.79 -12.39
CA LEU A 48 -13.22 6.50 -11.58
C LEU A 48 -12.11 7.54 -11.77
N LEU A 49 -11.87 8.00 -12.99
CA LEU A 49 -10.88 9.04 -13.29
C LEU A 49 -11.29 10.41 -12.72
N LYS A 50 -12.60 10.71 -12.70
CA LYS A 50 -13.15 11.98 -12.22
C LYS A 50 -13.26 12.04 -10.70
N HIS A 51 -13.71 10.95 -10.07
CA HIS A 51 -14.08 10.93 -8.65
C HIS A 51 -13.09 10.14 -7.77
N GLY A 52 -12.10 9.46 -8.34
CA GLY A 52 -11.18 8.63 -7.59
C GLY A 52 -11.91 7.50 -6.86
N LEU A 53 -11.52 7.23 -5.61
CA LEU A 53 -12.18 6.19 -4.80
C LEU A 53 -13.66 6.44 -4.55
N ARG A 54 -14.06 7.73 -4.47
CA ARG A 54 -15.45 8.11 -4.20
C ARG A 54 -16.41 7.58 -5.26
N TYR A 55 -15.89 7.19 -6.42
CA TYR A 55 -16.71 6.56 -7.44
C TYR A 55 -17.36 5.25 -6.96
N PHE A 56 -16.65 4.45 -6.17
CA PHE A 56 -17.22 3.22 -5.63
C PHE A 56 -18.33 3.51 -4.62
N ASP A 57 -18.20 4.57 -3.82
CA ASP A 57 -19.27 5.02 -2.90
C ASP A 57 -20.54 5.38 -3.69
N LEU A 58 -20.37 6.19 -4.74
CA LEU A 58 -21.48 6.65 -5.61
C LEU A 58 -22.20 5.47 -6.28
N VAL A 59 -21.45 4.55 -6.88
CA VAL A 59 -22.06 3.43 -7.59
C VAL A 59 -22.71 2.46 -6.62
N SER A 60 -22.04 2.14 -5.51
CA SER A 60 -22.52 1.16 -4.53
C SER A 60 -23.78 1.63 -3.80
N ALA A 61 -23.93 2.94 -3.55
CA ALA A 61 -25.13 3.50 -2.94
C ALA A 61 -26.42 3.23 -3.74
N GLU A 62 -26.30 3.04 -5.06
CA GLU A 62 -27.43 2.73 -5.94
C GLU A 62 -27.66 1.22 -6.12
N GLN A 63 -26.77 0.36 -5.59
CA GLN A 63 -26.87 -1.08 -5.78
C GLN A 63 -27.52 -1.79 -4.57
N PRO A 64 -28.62 -2.54 -4.76
CA PRO A 64 -29.23 -3.32 -3.68
C PRO A 64 -28.48 -4.62 -3.38
N HIS A 65 -27.47 -4.97 -4.18
CA HIS A 65 -26.77 -6.23 -4.09
C HIS A 65 -25.36 -6.08 -3.49
N PRO A 66 -24.89 -7.06 -2.70
CA PRO A 66 -23.56 -7.06 -2.09
C PRO A 66 -22.41 -7.33 -3.08
N ILE A 67 -22.76 -7.62 -4.33
CA ILE A 67 -21.88 -7.79 -5.48
C ILE A 67 -22.60 -7.32 -6.75
N PHE A 68 -21.87 -6.62 -7.62
CA PHE A 68 -22.40 -6.10 -8.88
C PHE A 68 -21.31 -6.05 -9.95
N THR A 69 -21.69 -5.88 -11.21
CA THR A 69 -20.79 -5.88 -12.36
C THR A 69 -20.67 -4.49 -12.96
N ILE A 70 -19.43 -4.05 -13.17
CA ILE A 70 -19.11 -2.87 -13.99
C ILE A 70 -18.18 -3.30 -15.14
N ASP A 71 -18.36 -2.70 -16.31
CA ASP A 71 -17.39 -2.82 -17.40
C ASP A 71 -16.42 -1.64 -17.35
N MET A 72 -15.13 -1.93 -17.35
CA MET A 72 -14.08 -0.90 -17.44
C MET A 72 -13.24 -1.17 -18.68
N SER A 73 -13.53 -0.41 -19.76
CA SER A 73 -12.78 -0.50 -21.01
C SER A 73 -12.73 -1.92 -21.61
N GLY A 74 -13.87 -2.63 -21.59
CA GLY A 74 -13.99 -3.99 -22.13
C GLY A 74 -13.55 -5.11 -21.18
N GLN A 75 -12.96 -4.77 -20.02
CA GLN A 75 -12.71 -5.73 -18.95
C GLN A 75 -13.93 -5.81 -18.04
N LYS A 76 -14.48 -7.02 -17.89
CA LYS A 76 -15.55 -7.31 -16.92
C LYS A 76 -15.00 -7.27 -15.50
N ASN A 77 -15.64 -6.49 -14.63
CA ASN A 77 -15.26 -6.33 -13.23
C ASN A 77 -16.44 -6.61 -12.30
N TYR A 78 -16.33 -7.63 -11.45
CA TYR A 78 -17.24 -7.86 -10.33
C TYR A 78 -16.74 -7.08 -9.11
N ILE A 79 -17.56 -6.17 -8.61
CA ILE A 79 -17.27 -5.37 -7.41
C ILE A 79 -17.96 -6.03 -6.22
N VAL A 80 -17.18 -6.44 -5.23
CA VAL A 80 -17.64 -7.14 -4.04
C VAL A 80 -17.52 -6.21 -2.84
N THR A 81 -18.64 -5.86 -2.23
CA THR A 81 -18.71 -4.83 -1.19
C THR A 81 -19.07 -5.39 0.19
N SER A 82 -19.67 -6.58 0.28
CA SER A 82 -19.95 -7.21 1.58
C SER A 82 -18.74 -7.95 2.17
N PRO A 83 -18.44 -7.81 3.47
CA PRO A 83 -17.37 -8.55 4.14
C PRO A 83 -17.47 -10.08 4.01
N GLU A 84 -18.69 -10.64 3.98
CA GLU A 84 -18.93 -12.08 3.89
C GLU A 84 -18.54 -12.64 2.52
N LEU A 85 -18.97 -12.00 1.42
CA LEU A 85 -18.55 -12.38 0.07
C LEU A 85 -17.06 -12.15 -0.16
N VAL A 86 -16.50 -11.09 0.41
CA VAL A 86 -15.07 -10.82 0.40
C VAL A 86 -14.30 -12.02 0.96
N GLN A 87 -14.70 -12.58 2.10
CA GLN A 87 -14.07 -13.80 2.63
C GLN A 87 -14.24 -15.00 1.68
N ALA A 88 -15.43 -15.20 1.12
CA ALA A 88 -15.72 -16.32 0.23
C ALA A 88 -14.85 -16.29 -1.03
N VAL A 89 -14.75 -15.12 -1.68
CA VAL A 89 -13.87 -14.86 -2.82
C VAL A 89 -12.42 -15.18 -2.50
N GLN A 90 -11.96 -14.88 -1.27
CA GLN A 90 -10.57 -15.10 -0.93
C GLN A 90 -10.19 -16.53 -0.58
N ARG A 91 -11.14 -17.30 -0.05
CA ARG A 91 -10.93 -18.72 0.21
C ARG A 91 -10.93 -19.53 -1.08
N ASN A 92 -11.58 -19.06 -2.15
CA ASN A 92 -11.58 -19.72 -3.44
C ASN A 92 -10.29 -19.42 -4.23
N THR A 93 -9.17 -20.01 -3.80
CA THR A 93 -7.86 -19.81 -4.46
C THR A 93 -7.65 -20.71 -5.67
N THR A 94 -8.53 -21.70 -5.90
CA THR A 94 -8.46 -22.63 -7.03
C THR A 94 -8.97 -21.96 -8.31
N SER A 95 -10.14 -21.33 -8.24
CA SER A 95 -10.76 -20.70 -9.40
C SER A 95 -10.40 -19.22 -9.53
N LEU A 96 -9.92 -18.57 -8.45
CA LEU A 96 -9.55 -17.15 -8.44
C LEU A 96 -8.06 -16.93 -8.14
N SER A 97 -7.35 -16.30 -9.08
CA SER A 97 -5.91 -16.02 -8.98
C SER A 97 -5.61 -14.53 -8.83
N PHE A 98 -4.48 -14.19 -8.23
CA PHE A 98 -4.00 -12.79 -8.15
C PHE A 98 -2.92 -12.48 -9.19
N SER A 99 -2.15 -13.49 -9.62
CA SER A 99 -1.00 -13.30 -10.51
C SER A 99 -1.30 -12.50 -11.79
N PRO A 100 -2.47 -12.62 -12.46
CA PRO A 100 -2.76 -11.79 -13.64
C PRO A 100 -2.81 -10.29 -13.33
N ALA A 101 -3.16 -9.88 -12.11
CA ALA A 101 -3.19 -8.48 -11.69
C ALA A 101 -1.78 -7.87 -11.60
N MET A 102 -0.74 -8.69 -11.40
CA MET A 102 0.65 -8.22 -11.32
C MET A 102 1.30 -8.01 -12.68
N ILE A 103 0.78 -8.62 -13.74
CA ILE A 103 1.34 -8.52 -15.09
C ILE A 103 1.39 -7.04 -15.57
N PRO A 104 0.30 -6.23 -15.48
CA PRO A 104 0.38 -4.81 -15.83
C PRO A 104 1.34 -4.02 -14.95
N ALA A 105 1.48 -4.37 -13.67
CA ALA A 105 2.45 -3.75 -12.78
C ALA A 105 3.88 -4.04 -13.27
N PHE A 106 4.27 -5.29 -13.48
CA PHE A 106 5.62 -5.60 -13.95
C PHE A 106 5.87 -4.99 -15.35
N ARG A 107 4.95 -5.19 -16.29
CA ARG A 107 5.14 -4.78 -17.69
C ARG A 107 5.12 -3.27 -17.87
N ARG A 108 4.08 -2.60 -17.37
CA ARG A 108 3.84 -1.18 -17.68
C ARG A 108 4.36 -0.26 -16.58
N MET A 109 4.17 -0.63 -15.32
CA MET A 109 4.59 0.17 -14.18
C MET A 109 6.12 0.11 -14.05
N MET A 110 6.68 -1.11 -13.94
CA MET A 110 8.13 -1.33 -13.76
C MET A 110 8.92 -1.40 -15.06
N GLY A 111 8.23 -1.65 -16.18
CA GLY A 111 8.84 -1.62 -17.52
C GLY A 111 9.57 -2.90 -17.91
N PHE A 112 9.20 -4.04 -17.33
CA PHE A 112 9.77 -5.34 -17.72
C PHE A 112 9.53 -5.60 -19.20
N ASP A 113 10.53 -6.22 -19.85
CA ASP A 113 10.38 -6.74 -21.21
C ASP A 113 9.52 -8.02 -21.22
N GLU A 114 9.11 -8.46 -22.41
CA GLU A 114 8.26 -9.64 -22.54
C GLU A 114 8.96 -10.94 -22.11
N ALA A 115 10.29 -11.02 -22.23
CA ALA A 115 11.05 -12.19 -21.78
C ALA A 115 10.98 -12.34 -20.25
N GLY A 116 11.15 -11.23 -19.51
CA GLY A 116 11.00 -11.20 -18.05
C GLY A 116 9.57 -11.45 -17.60
N ILE A 117 8.58 -10.92 -18.32
CA ILE A 117 7.17 -11.20 -18.03
C ILE A 117 6.86 -12.69 -18.23
N GLU A 118 7.24 -13.26 -19.36
CA GLU A 118 7.03 -14.68 -19.64
C GLU A 118 7.73 -15.54 -18.58
N LEU A 119 8.99 -15.24 -18.26
CA LEU A 119 9.74 -15.99 -17.25
C LEU A 119 9.06 -16.01 -15.87
N ILE A 120 8.55 -14.87 -15.42
CA ILE A 120 7.90 -14.76 -14.11
C ILE A 120 6.50 -15.39 -14.13
N PHE A 121 5.73 -15.16 -15.20
CA PHE A 121 4.29 -15.39 -15.21
C PHE A 121 3.79 -16.63 -15.95
N ARG A 122 4.61 -17.30 -16.78
CA ARG A 122 4.22 -18.49 -17.56
C ARG A 122 3.47 -19.54 -16.73
N ASP A 123 3.97 -19.84 -15.53
CA ASP A 123 3.43 -20.85 -14.63
C ASP A 123 2.89 -20.25 -13.31
N ALA A 124 2.47 -18.98 -13.34
CA ALA A 124 2.11 -18.23 -12.12
C ALA A 124 0.77 -18.63 -11.46
N HIS A 125 0.06 -19.60 -12.02
CA HIS A 125 -1.08 -20.27 -11.38
C HIS A 125 -0.62 -21.51 -10.56
N THR A 126 0.65 -21.90 -10.66
CA THR A 126 1.24 -23.03 -9.95
C THR A 126 2.25 -22.57 -8.92
N GLU A 127 2.43 -23.33 -7.84
CA GLU A 127 3.49 -23.06 -6.83
C GLU A 127 4.91 -23.33 -7.34
N LYS A 128 5.03 -24.02 -8.50
CA LYS A 128 6.28 -24.38 -9.16
C LYS A 128 6.80 -23.31 -10.12
N GLY A 129 5.97 -22.33 -10.46
CA GLY A 129 6.36 -21.18 -11.26
C GLY A 129 7.21 -20.18 -10.48
N MET A 130 7.97 -19.34 -11.19
CA MET A 130 8.84 -18.34 -10.58
C MET A 130 8.05 -17.35 -9.70
N TYR A 131 6.84 -16.95 -10.11
CA TYR A 131 5.97 -16.13 -9.26
C TYR A 131 5.66 -16.81 -7.91
N GLY A 132 5.38 -18.11 -7.90
CA GLY A 132 5.17 -18.87 -6.66
C GLY A 132 6.43 -18.98 -5.79
N GLU A 133 7.60 -19.13 -6.41
CA GLU A 133 8.91 -19.10 -5.72
C GLU A 133 9.19 -17.75 -5.06
N ILE A 134 8.91 -16.63 -5.74
CA ILE A 134 9.03 -15.28 -5.16
C ILE A 134 8.20 -15.17 -3.87
N HIS A 135 6.94 -15.66 -3.89
CA HIS A 135 6.09 -15.66 -2.70
C HIS A 135 6.64 -16.56 -1.58
N ARG A 136 7.27 -17.68 -1.92
CA ARG A 136 7.92 -18.55 -0.94
C ARG A 136 9.13 -17.88 -0.29
N VAL A 137 10.00 -17.23 -1.06
CA VAL A 137 11.12 -16.45 -0.54
C VAL A 137 10.60 -15.35 0.40
N GLN A 138 9.60 -14.58 -0.03
CA GLN A 138 8.99 -13.54 0.80
C GLN A 138 8.48 -14.08 2.15
N LYS A 139 7.81 -15.24 2.15
CA LYS A 139 7.35 -15.87 3.39
C LYS A 139 8.50 -16.40 4.24
N ALA A 140 9.51 -17.02 3.63
CA ALA A 140 10.68 -17.57 4.33
C ALA A 140 11.58 -16.48 4.94
N SER A 141 11.52 -15.25 4.42
CA SER A 141 12.33 -14.12 4.88
C SER A 141 11.62 -13.15 5.83
N LEU A 142 10.28 -13.03 5.76
CA LEU A 142 9.53 -11.94 6.42
C LEU A 142 8.46 -12.42 7.42
N LEU A 143 8.43 -13.72 7.75
CA LEU A 143 7.55 -14.24 8.81
C LEU A 143 8.23 -14.17 10.19
N PRO A 144 7.45 -14.09 11.28
CA PRO A 144 8.01 -14.06 12.63
C PRO A 144 8.85 -15.30 12.92
N GLY A 145 10.01 -15.10 13.57
CA GLY A 145 10.95 -16.16 13.94
C GLY A 145 11.95 -16.56 12.84
N THR A 146 12.00 -15.83 11.73
CA THR A 146 13.03 -16.02 10.69
C THR A 146 14.20 -15.09 10.94
N GLU A 147 15.44 -15.60 10.82
CA GLU A 147 16.68 -14.81 10.98
C GLU A 147 16.70 -13.57 10.07
N SER A 148 16.20 -13.69 8.83
CA SER A 148 16.15 -12.58 7.87
C SER A 148 15.24 -11.43 8.32
N LEU A 149 14.15 -11.73 9.04
CA LEU A 149 13.26 -10.69 9.58
C LEU A 149 13.92 -10.01 10.78
N ASP A 150 14.54 -10.79 11.66
CA ASP A 150 15.21 -10.29 12.87
C ASP A 150 16.42 -9.41 12.52
N GLU A 151 17.21 -9.81 11.51
CA GLU A 151 18.26 -8.99 10.90
C GLU A 151 17.70 -7.65 10.43
N LEU A 152 16.68 -7.68 9.58
CA LEU A 152 16.11 -6.48 8.97
C LEU A 152 15.48 -5.55 10.02
N CYS A 153 14.77 -6.10 11.01
CA CYS A 153 14.21 -5.37 12.15
C CYS A 153 15.32 -4.71 12.99
N THR A 154 16.41 -5.42 13.26
CA THR A 154 17.55 -4.89 14.00
C THR A 154 18.22 -3.73 13.25
N VAL A 155 18.47 -3.90 11.95
CA VAL A 155 19.10 -2.87 11.11
C VAL A 155 18.21 -1.63 11.01
N ILE A 156 16.91 -1.77 10.74
CA ILE A 156 16.01 -0.61 10.63
C ILE A 156 15.89 0.12 11.96
N ARG A 157 15.78 -0.61 13.08
CA ARG A 157 15.70 -0.02 14.42
C ARG A 157 16.94 0.83 14.68
N ASN A 158 18.13 0.26 14.49
CA ASN A 158 19.37 0.99 14.75
C ASN A 158 19.45 2.27 13.92
N LYS A 159 19.12 2.21 12.62
CA LYS A 159 19.13 3.39 11.73
C LYS A 159 18.12 4.45 12.16
N GLN A 160 16.90 4.05 12.51
CA GLN A 160 15.87 4.98 12.99
C GLN A 160 16.26 5.60 14.34
N LEU A 161 16.75 4.81 15.29
CA LEU A 161 17.14 5.29 16.62
C LEU A 161 18.36 6.20 16.57
N THR A 162 19.33 5.96 15.68
CA THR A 162 20.42 6.92 15.43
C THR A 162 19.86 8.28 15.04
N ILE A 163 18.93 8.32 14.07
CA ILE A 163 18.31 9.59 13.68
C ILE A 163 17.54 10.20 14.86
N VAL A 164 16.80 9.40 15.63
CA VAL A 164 16.03 9.88 16.79
C VAL A 164 16.93 10.49 17.87
N ASN A 165 18.09 9.89 18.12
CA ASN A 165 19.07 10.35 19.10
C ASN A 165 19.81 11.60 18.64
N ASP A 166 20.09 11.73 17.34
CA ASP A 166 20.82 12.85 16.74
C ASP A 166 19.92 14.04 16.40
N MET A 167 18.60 13.94 16.61
CA MET A 167 17.67 15.03 16.32
C MET A 167 17.96 16.28 17.16
N PRO A 168 17.87 17.49 16.56
CA PRO A 168 17.96 18.74 17.31
C PRO A 168 16.92 18.83 18.42
N SER A 169 17.24 19.56 19.49
CA SER A 169 16.31 19.79 20.61
C SER A 169 15.03 20.54 20.19
N SER A 170 15.08 21.29 19.10
CA SER A 170 13.93 21.98 18.51
C SER A 170 14.13 22.19 17.02
N GLN A 171 13.11 21.92 16.23
CA GLN A 171 13.08 22.21 14.80
C GLN A 171 11.63 22.37 14.30
N THR A 172 11.45 23.16 13.25
CA THR A 172 10.18 23.24 12.52
C THR A 172 10.28 22.39 11.26
N ILE A 173 9.31 21.49 11.05
CA ILE A 173 9.31 20.52 9.94
C ILE A 173 7.97 20.54 9.21
N ASP A 174 8.01 20.23 7.92
CA ASP A 174 6.83 19.77 7.17
C ASP A 174 6.71 18.26 7.43
N LEU A 175 5.72 17.85 8.23
CA LEU A 175 5.70 16.55 8.90
C LEU A 175 5.68 15.37 7.92
N TYR A 176 4.89 15.42 6.86
CA TYR A 176 4.82 14.34 5.87
C TYR A 176 6.13 14.25 5.08
N ALA A 177 6.66 15.37 4.59
CA ALA A 177 7.95 15.41 3.91
C ALA A 177 9.10 14.91 4.80
N TRP A 178 9.06 15.24 6.09
CA TRP A 178 10.04 14.79 7.08
C TRP A 178 9.98 13.27 7.31
N VAL A 179 8.79 12.70 7.54
CA VAL A 179 8.60 11.24 7.64
C VAL A 179 9.05 10.56 6.34
N GLN A 180 8.68 11.15 5.20
CA GLN A 180 9.02 10.62 3.87
C GLN A 180 10.54 10.54 3.65
N ASP A 181 11.28 11.61 3.95
CA ASP A 181 12.74 11.62 3.82
C ASP A 181 13.41 10.62 4.78
N LEU A 182 12.99 10.61 6.05
CA LEU A 182 13.55 9.72 7.07
C LEU A 182 13.36 8.25 6.71
N PHE A 183 12.15 7.85 6.34
CA PHE A 183 11.84 6.47 5.98
C PHE A 183 12.50 6.07 4.66
N MET A 184 12.63 6.98 3.68
CA MET A 184 13.40 6.69 2.46
C MET A 184 14.86 6.38 2.79
N ARG A 185 15.53 7.23 3.57
CA ARG A 185 16.95 7.02 3.94
C ARG A 185 17.16 5.74 4.75
N THR A 186 16.33 5.54 5.78
CA THR A 186 16.49 4.39 6.69
C THR A 186 16.15 3.07 6.02
N ASN A 187 15.02 2.98 5.30
CA ASN A 187 14.61 1.74 4.63
C ASN A 187 15.49 1.38 3.44
N ASN A 188 15.86 2.34 2.59
CA ASN A 188 16.70 2.03 1.44
C ASN A 188 18.08 1.52 1.89
N SER A 189 18.72 2.20 2.85
CA SER A 189 19.99 1.73 3.40
C SER A 189 19.85 0.41 4.18
N ALA A 190 18.74 0.15 4.86
CA ALA A 190 18.49 -1.13 5.53
C ALA A 190 18.30 -2.28 4.53
N CYS A 191 17.61 -2.04 3.42
CA CYS A 191 17.27 -3.06 2.44
C CYS A 191 18.36 -3.30 1.38
N PHE A 192 18.99 -2.24 0.89
CA PHE A 192 19.98 -2.29 -0.21
C PHE A 192 21.43 -2.13 0.26
N GLY A 193 21.66 -1.88 1.54
CA GLY A 193 22.99 -1.87 2.12
C GLY A 193 23.77 -0.58 1.92
N GLU A 194 25.09 -0.67 2.08
CA GLU A 194 26.02 0.46 2.00
C GLU A 194 26.12 1.07 0.59
N LYS A 195 25.89 0.25 -0.45
CA LYS A 195 25.91 0.70 -1.85
C LYS A 195 24.53 1.17 -2.35
N ASP A 196 23.56 1.36 -1.46
CA ASP A 196 22.21 1.84 -1.80
C ASP A 196 22.25 3.07 -2.75
N PRO A 197 21.57 3.01 -3.92
CA PRO A 197 21.57 4.11 -4.88
C PRO A 197 21.08 5.45 -4.30
N PHE A 198 20.14 5.43 -3.36
CA PHE A 198 19.52 6.65 -2.82
C PHE A 198 20.44 7.36 -1.82
N THR A 199 21.24 6.60 -1.07
CA THR A 199 22.28 7.14 -0.19
C THR A 199 23.43 7.74 -1.02
N LEU A 200 23.84 7.07 -2.10
CA LEU A 200 24.90 7.56 -2.99
C LEU A 200 24.46 8.75 -3.85
N ASN A 201 23.18 8.81 -4.21
CA ASN A 201 22.59 9.91 -4.95
C ASN A 201 21.24 10.34 -4.34
N PRO A 202 21.25 11.27 -3.35
CA PRO A 202 20.04 11.73 -2.68
C PRO A 202 18.98 12.36 -3.60
N SER A 203 19.37 12.83 -4.79
CA SER A 203 18.39 13.36 -5.77
C SER A 203 17.41 12.29 -6.26
N LEU A 204 17.75 11.00 -6.15
CA LEU A 204 16.84 9.91 -6.51
C LEU A 204 15.58 9.86 -5.62
N ASN A 205 15.62 10.42 -4.41
CA ASN A 205 14.42 10.54 -3.56
C ASN A 205 13.32 11.34 -4.28
N SER A 206 13.64 12.53 -4.80
CA SER A 206 12.65 13.35 -5.51
C SER A 206 12.24 12.73 -6.84
N THR A 207 13.17 12.06 -7.54
CA THR A 207 12.88 11.28 -8.75
C THR A 207 11.88 10.16 -8.48
N PHE A 208 12.03 9.42 -7.38
CA PHE A 208 11.12 8.33 -7.00
C PHE A 208 9.71 8.84 -6.71
N TRP A 209 9.57 9.92 -5.96
CA TRP A 209 8.24 10.48 -5.67
C TRP A 209 7.60 11.12 -6.90
N LEU A 210 8.40 11.69 -7.80
CA LEU A 210 7.91 12.19 -9.09
C LEU A 210 7.45 11.04 -10.00
N TRP A 211 8.16 9.91 -9.99
CA TRP A 211 7.73 8.68 -10.66
C TRP A 211 6.41 8.18 -10.09
N GLU A 212 6.32 7.95 -8.77
CA GLU A 212 5.12 7.44 -8.10
C GLU A 212 3.89 8.33 -8.35
N ALA A 213 4.05 9.65 -8.31
CA ALA A 213 2.96 10.60 -8.56
C ALA A 213 2.37 10.48 -9.98
N ASN A 214 3.17 10.02 -10.95
CA ASN A 214 2.78 9.93 -12.36
C ASN A 214 2.55 8.49 -12.84
N ILE A 215 2.96 7.49 -12.07
CA ILE A 215 3.05 6.08 -12.47
C ILE A 215 1.73 5.46 -12.95
N LYS A 216 0.59 5.98 -12.47
CA LYS A 216 -0.75 5.46 -12.75
C LYS A 216 -1.08 5.53 -14.24
N VAL A 217 -0.55 6.51 -14.98
CA VAL A 217 -0.76 6.60 -16.43
C VAL A 217 -0.14 5.41 -17.15
N LEU A 218 0.98 4.88 -16.65
CA LEU A 218 1.62 3.69 -17.18
C LEU A 218 0.83 2.44 -16.79
N LEU A 219 0.50 2.28 -15.50
CA LEU A 219 -0.24 1.12 -15.00
C LEU A 219 -1.56 0.91 -15.75
N LEU A 220 -2.37 1.96 -15.84
CA LEU A 220 -3.67 1.92 -16.51
C LEU A 220 -3.55 1.83 -18.04
N GLY A 221 -2.34 1.96 -18.61
CA GLY A 221 -2.12 1.98 -20.04
C GLY A 221 -2.80 3.15 -20.74
N ILE A 222 -2.85 4.32 -20.07
CA ILE A 222 -3.43 5.53 -20.66
C ILE A 222 -2.60 5.90 -21.90
N PRO A 223 -3.22 6.04 -23.08
CA PRO A 223 -2.51 6.47 -24.28
C PRO A 223 -1.73 7.76 -24.04
N TRP A 224 -0.46 7.79 -24.43
CA TRP A 224 0.46 8.89 -24.10
C TRP A 224 -0.08 10.27 -24.51
N PHE A 225 -0.81 10.36 -25.63
CA PHE A 225 -1.37 11.62 -26.13
C PHE A 225 -2.51 12.19 -25.27
N LEU A 226 -3.14 11.39 -24.41
CA LEU A 226 -4.16 11.86 -23.46
C LEU A 226 -3.53 12.51 -22.20
N SER A 227 -2.25 12.22 -21.91
CA SER A 227 -1.54 12.77 -20.75
C SER A 227 -0.03 12.83 -21.01
N PRO A 228 0.42 13.57 -22.04
CA PRO A 228 1.79 13.48 -22.56
C PRO A 228 2.84 13.82 -21.51
N LYS A 229 2.64 14.89 -20.74
CA LYS A 229 3.55 15.31 -19.67
C LYS A 229 3.69 14.23 -18.58
N LYS A 230 2.58 13.71 -18.06
CA LYS A 230 2.60 12.67 -17.02
C LYS A 230 3.27 11.39 -17.53
N TYR A 231 2.96 11.00 -18.77
CA TYR A 231 3.52 9.82 -19.40
C TYR A 231 5.04 9.95 -19.58
N SER A 232 5.52 11.08 -20.15
CA SER A 232 6.95 11.33 -20.33
C SER A 232 7.69 11.40 -18.99
N THR A 233 7.12 12.10 -18.00
CA THR A 233 7.70 12.19 -16.65
C THR A 233 7.82 10.81 -16.01
N ALA A 234 6.77 9.99 -16.07
CA ALA A 234 6.80 8.64 -15.51
C ALA A 234 7.85 7.75 -16.20
N GLN A 235 8.00 7.83 -17.53
CA GLN A 235 9.02 7.05 -18.24
C GLN A 235 10.46 7.51 -17.94
N GLN A 236 10.71 8.81 -17.92
CA GLN A 236 12.04 9.39 -17.68
C GLN A 236 12.52 9.08 -16.26
N THR A 237 11.67 9.33 -15.27
CA THR A 237 11.99 9.06 -13.85
C THR A 237 12.16 7.56 -13.61
N ARG A 238 11.31 6.70 -14.18
CA ARG A 238 11.50 5.24 -14.14
C ARG A 238 12.86 4.83 -14.71
N LYS A 239 13.23 5.38 -15.87
CA LYS A 239 14.53 5.07 -16.49
C LYS A 239 15.68 5.43 -15.57
N GLN A 240 15.70 6.64 -15.00
CA GLN A 240 16.75 7.06 -14.08
C GLN A 240 16.88 6.13 -12.86
N LEU A 241 15.74 5.73 -12.28
CA LEU A 241 15.72 4.83 -11.13
C LEU A 241 16.19 3.41 -11.48
N VAL A 242 15.77 2.88 -12.64
CA VAL A 242 16.21 1.58 -13.14
C VAL A 242 17.69 1.59 -13.48
N ASP A 243 18.20 2.65 -14.13
CA ASP A 243 19.62 2.80 -14.45
C ASP A 243 20.47 2.82 -13.17
N ALA A 244 20.01 3.49 -12.12
CA ALA A 244 20.70 3.52 -10.82
C ALA A 244 20.77 2.12 -10.18
N PHE A 245 19.68 1.35 -10.22
CA PHE A 245 19.68 -0.03 -9.75
C PHE A 245 20.46 -0.99 -10.64
N TYR A 246 20.51 -0.74 -11.94
CA TYR A 246 21.34 -1.50 -12.87
C TYR A 246 22.83 -1.32 -12.54
N GLN A 247 23.25 -0.09 -12.28
CA GLN A 247 24.61 0.21 -11.83
C GLN A 247 24.92 -0.45 -10.48
N TYR A 248 23.99 -0.34 -9.52
CA TYR A 248 24.09 -1.02 -8.23
C TYR A 248 24.31 -2.53 -8.38
N LEU A 249 23.60 -3.19 -9.29
CA LEU A 249 23.79 -4.63 -9.52
C LEU A 249 25.16 -4.95 -10.16
N ASN A 250 25.67 -4.10 -11.05
CA ASN A 250 26.98 -4.31 -11.70
C ASN A 250 28.16 -4.00 -10.78
N ASP A 251 27.98 -3.14 -9.78
CA ASP A 251 29.00 -2.78 -8.81
C ASP A 251 28.96 -3.67 -7.56
N ASP A 252 28.44 -4.89 -7.67
CA ASP A 252 28.26 -5.85 -6.58
C ASP A 252 27.48 -5.27 -5.38
N GLY A 253 26.59 -4.31 -5.64
CA GLY A 253 25.79 -3.64 -4.62
C GLY A 253 24.88 -4.62 -3.87
N ILE A 254 24.34 -5.60 -4.60
CA ILE A 254 23.45 -6.63 -4.03
C ILE A 254 24.11 -7.44 -2.92
N ASP A 255 25.45 -7.54 -2.92
CA ASP A 255 26.16 -8.25 -1.85
C ASP A 255 26.09 -7.55 -0.50
N THR A 256 25.82 -6.24 -0.50
CA THR A 256 25.64 -5.42 0.69
C THR A 256 24.17 -5.36 1.17
N ALA A 257 23.22 -5.84 0.36
CA ALA A 257 21.79 -5.83 0.67
C ALA A 257 21.45 -6.73 1.88
N CYS A 258 20.30 -6.50 2.49
CA CYS A 258 19.78 -7.42 3.50
C CYS A 258 19.48 -8.80 2.89
N SER A 259 19.49 -9.83 3.73
CA SER A 259 19.29 -11.22 3.30
C SER A 259 18.05 -11.42 2.41
N PHE A 260 16.95 -10.73 2.73
CA PHE A 260 15.71 -10.79 1.96
C PHE A 260 15.86 -10.28 0.51
N ILE A 261 16.41 -9.07 0.33
CA ILE A 261 16.58 -8.47 -1.01
C ILE A 261 17.62 -9.25 -1.81
N LYS A 262 18.70 -9.68 -1.15
CA LYS A 262 19.73 -10.52 -1.75
C LYS A 262 19.15 -11.83 -2.29
N GLU A 263 18.33 -12.52 -1.50
CA GLU A 263 17.74 -13.79 -1.93
C GLU A 263 16.70 -13.63 -3.06
N LEU A 264 15.91 -12.55 -3.08
CA LEU A 264 15.02 -12.26 -4.21
C LEU A 264 15.78 -12.02 -5.51
N SER A 265 16.88 -11.25 -5.44
CA SER A 265 17.76 -11.00 -6.59
C SER A 265 18.42 -12.30 -7.08
N ASN A 266 18.97 -13.09 -6.14
CA ASN A 266 19.60 -14.37 -6.44
C ASN A 266 18.63 -15.38 -7.06
N LEU A 267 17.38 -15.43 -6.58
CA LEU A 267 16.33 -16.22 -7.23
C LEU A 267 16.14 -15.79 -8.68
N GLY A 268 16.07 -14.48 -8.95
CA GLY A 268 16.03 -13.94 -10.30
C GLY A 268 17.17 -14.47 -11.17
N VAL A 269 18.40 -14.33 -10.69
CA VAL A 269 19.61 -14.79 -11.39
C VAL A 269 19.57 -16.30 -11.66
N ARG A 270 19.24 -17.12 -10.66
CA ARG A 270 19.14 -18.59 -10.79
C ARG A 270 18.08 -19.02 -11.82
N ARG A 271 17.03 -18.21 -12.02
CA ARG A 271 15.98 -18.45 -13.01
C ARG A 271 16.29 -17.83 -14.38
N GLY A 272 17.43 -17.15 -14.54
CA GLY A 272 17.82 -16.52 -15.79
C GLY A 272 17.19 -15.15 -16.04
N LEU A 273 16.75 -14.45 -14.98
CA LEU A 273 16.29 -13.07 -15.10
C LEU A 273 17.48 -12.17 -15.45
N SER A 274 17.36 -11.41 -16.55
CA SER A 274 18.37 -10.43 -16.94
C SER A 274 18.63 -9.40 -15.83
N THR A 275 19.85 -8.87 -15.75
CA THR A 275 20.21 -7.78 -14.82
C THR A 275 19.27 -6.57 -14.92
N GLU A 276 18.83 -6.21 -16.13
CA GLU A 276 17.93 -5.07 -16.33
C GLU A 276 16.53 -5.31 -15.71
N ASN A 277 15.94 -6.48 -15.92
CA ASN A 277 14.70 -6.86 -15.24
C ASN A 277 14.86 -7.05 -13.73
N ASN A 278 16.05 -7.46 -13.27
CA ASN A 278 16.34 -7.49 -11.84
C ASN A 278 16.35 -6.06 -11.25
N ALA A 279 17.01 -5.10 -11.91
CA ALA A 279 16.95 -3.68 -11.52
C ALA A 279 15.51 -3.12 -11.48
N ARG A 280 14.68 -3.50 -12.46
CA ARG A 280 13.24 -3.16 -12.47
C ARG A 280 12.48 -3.79 -11.30
N ALA A 281 12.85 -5.01 -10.88
CA ALA A 281 12.28 -5.65 -9.70
C ALA A 281 12.63 -4.86 -8.43
N LEU A 282 13.88 -4.43 -8.27
CA LEU A 282 14.33 -3.63 -7.13
C LEU A 282 13.61 -2.28 -7.00
N LEU A 283 13.31 -1.61 -8.13
CA LEU A 283 12.45 -0.41 -8.11
C LEU A 283 11.04 -0.72 -7.57
N GLY A 284 10.48 -1.89 -7.93
CA GLY A 284 9.21 -2.37 -7.40
C GLY A 284 9.27 -2.64 -5.90
N SER A 285 10.39 -3.17 -5.41
CA SER A 285 10.63 -3.42 -3.99
C SER A 285 10.58 -2.13 -3.17
N ILE A 286 11.18 -1.02 -3.63
CA ILE A 286 11.09 0.27 -2.91
C ILE A 286 9.64 0.68 -2.71
N LEU A 287 8.84 0.69 -3.79
CA LEU A 287 7.43 1.07 -3.69
C LEU A 287 6.67 0.20 -2.69
N ALA A 288 6.97 -1.10 -2.66
CA ALA A 288 6.37 -2.03 -1.70
C ALA A 288 6.79 -1.76 -0.24
N ILE A 289 8.06 -1.39 -0.02
CA ILE A 289 8.64 -1.13 1.31
C ILE A 289 8.07 0.19 1.88
N VAL A 290 8.21 1.30 1.17
CA VAL A 290 7.97 2.63 1.74
C VAL A 290 6.59 3.21 1.42
N GLY A 291 5.93 2.72 0.37
CA GLY A 291 4.72 3.34 -0.17
C GLY A 291 3.54 3.36 0.80
N ASN A 292 3.49 2.41 1.75
CA ASN A 292 2.42 2.27 2.74
C ASN A 292 2.84 2.72 4.14
N THR A 293 4.09 2.47 4.53
CA THR A 293 4.59 2.75 5.88
C THR A 293 4.75 4.24 6.12
N ILE A 294 5.23 5.01 5.13
CA ILE A 294 5.33 6.48 5.22
C ILE A 294 3.99 7.16 5.55
N PRO A 295 2.90 6.96 4.75
CA PRO A 295 1.62 7.56 5.10
C PRO A 295 1.09 7.06 6.45
N THR A 296 1.26 5.78 6.77
CA THR A 296 0.80 5.21 8.04
C THR A 296 1.48 5.89 9.23
N THR A 297 2.81 6.03 9.20
CA THR A 297 3.59 6.73 10.23
C THR A 297 3.14 8.18 10.39
N PHE A 298 2.98 8.90 9.27
CA PHE A 298 2.48 10.28 9.30
C PHE A 298 1.12 10.37 10.00
N TRP A 299 0.17 9.52 9.61
CA TRP A 299 -1.18 9.53 10.18
C TRP A 299 -1.19 9.16 11.66
N LEU A 300 -0.37 8.20 12.11
CA LEU A 300 -0.24 7.91 13.53
C LEU A 300 0.26 9.11 14.32
N LEU A 301 1.36 9.72 13.89
CA LEU A 301 1.96 10.87 14.57
C LEU A 301 0.95 12.00 14.71
N ILE A 302 0.37 12.45 13.60
CA ILE A 302 -0.52 13.62 13.64
C ILE A 302 -1.82 13.36 14.41
N GLN A 303 -2.41 12.16 14.29
CA GLN A 303 -3.67 11.86 14.98
C GLN A 303 -3.47 11.70 16.49
N ILE A 304 -2.31 11.21 16.94
CA ILE A 304 -1.98 11.11 18.36
C ILE A 304 -1.63 12.49 18.93
N PHE A 305 -0.68 13.22 18.33
CA PHE A 305 -0.24 14.52 18.86
C PHE A 305 -1.33 15.59 18.84
N ALA A 306 -2.26 15.54 17.90
CA ALA A 306 -3.39 16.46 17.86
C ALA A 306 -4.45 16.19 18.94
N ARG A 307 -4.29 15.15 19.77
CA ARG A 307 -5.24 14.75 20.81
C ARG A 307 -4.50 14.59 22.16
N PRO A 308 -4.42 15.64 22.99
CA PRO A 308 -3.62 15.63 24.20
C PRO A 308 -3.94 14.47 25.18
N GLU A 309 -5.22 14.15 25.38
CA GLU A 309 -5.60 13.04 26.26
C GLU A 309 -5.15 11.68 25.69
N LEU A 310 -5.33 11.46 24.38
CA LEU A 310 -4.86 10.24 23.72
C LEU A 310 -3.32 10.11 23.80
N LEU A 311 -2.60 11.20 23.54
CA LEU A 311 -1.15 11.25 23.67
C LEU A 311 -0.70 10.88 25.10
N LYS A 312 -1.37 11.42 26.12
CA LYS A 312 -1.09 11.14 27.53
C LYS A 312 -1.33 9.68 27.89
N GLU A 313 -2.43 9.10 27.43
CA GLU A 313 -2.74 7.68 27.64
C GLU A 313 -1.71 6.77 26.98
N ILE A 314 -1.37 7.02 25.70
CA ILE A 314 -0.38 6.22 24.97
C ILE A 314 1.02 6.37 25.58
N ARG A 315 1.41 7.58 26.00
CA ARG A 315 2.68 7.77 26.72
C ARG A 315 2.71 6.97 28.02
N SER A 316 1.60 6.92 28.75
CA SER A 316 1.49 6.15 29.99
C SER A 316 1.62 4.64 29.72
N GLU A 317 1.02 4.12 28.64
CA GLU A 317 1.22 2.73 28.21
C GLU A 317 2.69 2.45 27.88
N LEU A 318 3.31 3.30 27.06
CA LEU A 318 4.71 3.14 26.63
C LEU A 318 5.69 3.24 27.80
N GLU A 319 5.53 4.24 28.68
CA GLU A 319 6.39 4.42 29.87
C GLU A 319 6.29 3.21 30.81
N ALA A 320 5.12 2.59 30.94
CA ALA A 320 4.92 1.37 31.72
C ALA A 320 5.58 0.12 31.10
N THR A 321 6.03 0.17 29.85
CA THR A 321 6.80 -0.92 29.21
C THR A 321 8.30 -0.82 29.45
N LEU A 322 8.79 0.32 29.96
CA LEU A 322 10.22 0.55 30.19
C LEU A 322 10.69 -0.22 31.42
N GLU A 323 11.87 -0.86 31.32
CA GLU A 323 12.49 -1.58 32.45
C GLU A 323 12.86 -0.63 33.59
N ASP A 324 13.36 0.56 33.27
CA ASP A 324 13.62 1.65 34.21
C ASP A 324 13.09 2.98 33.64
N PRO A 325 11.90 3.43 34.07
CA PRO A 325 11.31 4.70 33.63
C PRO A 325 12.14 5.94 34.00
N SER A 326 13.09 5.81 34.94
CA SER A 326 13.98 6.89 35.36
C SER A 326 15.28 6.94 34.55
N ALA A 327 15.65 5.82 33.91
CA ALA A 327 16.82 5.74 33.04
C ALA A 327 16.53 6.42 31.70
N GLN A 328 16.96 7.67 31.58
CA GLN A 328 16.98 8.36 30.29
C GLN A 328 18.06 7.78 29.38
N SER A 329 19.11 7.14 29.90
CA SER A 329 20.12 6.48 29.08
C SER A 329 19.73 5.03 28.75
N GLY A 330 19.64 4.70 27.46
CA GLY A 330 19.36 3.34 27.00
C GLY A 330 17.89 2.95 27.07
N VAL A 331 16.99 3.86 26.69
CA VAL A 331 15.55 3.61 26.56
C VAL A 331 15.33 2.61 25.42
N SER A 332 14.80 1.43 25.74
CA SER A 332 14.49 0.42 24.72
C SER A 332 13.01 0.16 24.66
N LEU A 333 12.49 0.11 23.43
CA LEU A 333 11.12 -0.26 23.14
C LEU A 333 11.10 -1.66 22.54
N ASP A 334 10.58 -2.61 23.30
CA ASP A 334 10.34 -3.96 22.80
C ASP A 334 8.99 -4.00 22.06
N TYR A 335 9.05 -4.31 20.77
CA TYR A 335 7.88 -4.41 19.90
C TYR A 335 6.86 -5.45 20.38
N THR A 336 7.31 -6.58 20.93
CA THR A 336 6.43 -7.63 21.46
C THR A 336 5.71 -7.13 22.70
N VAL A 337 6.44 -6.44 23.60
CA VAL A 337 5.85 -5.85 24.81
C VAL A 337 4.85 -4.76 24.45
N ILE A 338 5.14 -3.89 23.47
CA ILE A 338 4.19 -2.88 22.97
C ILE A 338 2.89 -3.55 22.52
N ARG A 339 2.98 -4.63 21.74
CA ARG A 339 1.79 -5.33 21.22
C ARG A 339 0.93 -5.97 22.30
N GLU A 340 1.55 -6.41 23.39
CA GLU A 340 0.87 -7.09 24.48
C GLU A 340 0.31 -6.13 25.54
N LYS A 341 1.03 -5.03 25.81
CA LYS A 341 0.79 -4.15 26.96
C LYS A 341 0.33 -2.73 26.61
N CYS A 342 0.32 -2.34 25.33
CA CYS A 342 -0.15 -1.01 24.89
C CYS A 342 -1.45 -1.11 24.05
N PRO A 343 -2.59 -1.50 24.63
CA PRO A 343 -3.83 -1.71 23.89
C PRO A 343 -4.38 -0.44 23.21
N ILE A 344 -4.22 0.74 23.80
CA ILE A 344 -4.67 2.01 23.19
C ILE A 344 -3.78 2.36 22.00
N PHE A 345 -2.46 2.20 22.13
CA PHE A 345 -1.54 2.43 21.02
C PHE A 345 -1.81 1.46 19.85
N MET A 346 -2.02 0.18 20.15
CA MET A 346 -2.35 -0.82 19.13
C MET A 346 -3.70 -0.57 18.47
N SER A 347 -4.74 -0.22 19.24
CA SER A 347 -6.05 0.12 18.69
C SER A 347 -5.99 1.38 17.82
N THR A 348 -5.16 2.36 18.20
CA THR A 348 -4.87 3.55 17.38
C THR A 348 -4.23 3.16 16.05
N TYR A 349 -3.19 2.31 16.08
CA TYR A 349 -2.52 1.81 14.87
C TYR A 349 -3.49 1.09 13.93
N GLU A 350 -4.34 0.21 14.46
CA GLU A 350 -5.35 -0.51 13.68
C GLU A 350 -6.41 0.43 13.08
N GLU A 351 -6.82 1.47 13.80
CA GLU A 351 -7.73 2.49 13.27
C GLU A 351 -7.11 3.30 12.14
N ILE A 352 -5.83 3.69 12.25
CA ILE A 352 -5.13 4.36 11.15
C ILE A 352 -5.01 3.44 9.94
N LEU A 353 -4.67 2.17 10.15
CA LEU A 353 -4.64 1.18 9.07
C LEU A 353 -6.01 1.03 8.40
N ARG A 354 -7.11 0.99 9.17
CA ARG A 354 -8.47 0.94 8.62
C ARG A 354 -8.73 2.16 7.73
N MET A 355 -8.52 3.36 8.26
CA MET A 355 -8.90 4.60 7.58
C MET A 355 -8.02 4.93 6.37
N SER A 356 -6.72 4.63 6.44
CA SER A 356 -5.74 4.97 5.40
C SER A 356 -5.60 3.91 4.31
N SER A 357 -6.18 2.72 4.47
CA SER A 357 -6.12 1.65 3.46
C SER A 357 -6.93 1.98 2.21
N GLY A 358 -6.26 2.46 1.16
CA GLY A 358 -6.89 2.86 -0.09
C GLY A 358 -7.03 1.74 -1.14
N ILE A 359 -6.19 0.71 -1.08
CA ILE A 359 -5.96 -0.22 -2.20
C ILE A 359 -7.08 -1.26 -2.29
N ALA A 360 -7.69 -1.41 -3.47
CA ALA A 360 -8.61 -2.52 -3.72
C ALA A 360 -7.86 -3.86 -3.81
N THR A 361 -8.36 -4.90 -3.16
CA THR A 361 -7.85 -6.26 -3.39
C THR A 361 -8.45 -6.80 -4.68
N VAL A 362 -7.62 -7.39 -5.54
CA VAL A 362 -8.03 -7.88 -6.86
C VAL A 362 -7.83 -9.39 -6.98
N ARG A 363 -8.70 -10.06 -7.73
CA ARG A 363 -8.53 -11.42 -8.27
C ARG A 363 -8.96 -11.47 -9.73
N TYR A 364 -8.57 -12.52 -10.44
CA TYR A 364 -9.05 -12.89 -11.75
C TYR A 364 -9.62 -14.29 -11.72
N THR A 365 -10.75 -14.48 -12.37
CA THR A 365 -11.39 -15.79 -12.54
C THR A 365 -10.65 -16.61 -13.61
N ASN A 366 -10.04 -17.72 -13.23
CA ASN A 366 -9.36 -18.63 -14.16
C ASN A 366 -10.35 -19.51 -14.94
N GLU A 367 -11.53 -19.73 -14.35
CA GLU A 367 -12.64 -20.52 -14.87
C GLU A 367 -13.97 -19.94 -14.39
N ASP A 368 -15.07 -20.39 -14.97
CA ASP A 368 -16.40 -20.06 -14.48
C ASP A 368 -16.59 -20.71 -13.10
N THR A 369 -16.99 -19.92 -12.10
CA THR A 369 -17.12 -20.42 -10.72
C THR A 369 -18.31 -19.78 -10.00
N LEU A 370 -18.94 -20.52 -9.09
CA LEU A 370 -19.99 -19.99 -8.22
C LEU A 370 -19.39 -19.56 -6.89
N ILE A 371 -19.73 -18.35 -6.44
CA ILE A 371 -19.44 -17.89 -5.08
C ILE A 371 -20.70 -18.04 -4.23
N GLN A 372 -20.56 -18.76 -3.11
CA GLN A 372 -21.65 -19.09 -2.18
C GLN A 372 -22.88 -19.71 -2.88
N ASP A 373 -22.64 -20.58 -3.87
CA ASP A 373 -23.68 -21.27 -4.66
C ASP A 373 -24.72 -20.37 -5.32
N ARG A 374 -24.42 -19.06 -5.45
CA ARG A 374 -25.36 -18.04 -5.88
C ARG A 374 -24.84 -17.19 -7.03
N TRP A 375 -23.63 -16.68 -6.90
CA TRP A 375 -23.09 -15.68 -7.83
C TRP A 375 -22.15 -16.33 -8.82
N LEU A 376 -22.54 -16.41 -10.08
CA LEU A 376 -21.69 -16.94 -11.15
C LEU A 376 -20.67 -15.88 -11.57
N LEU A 377 -19.39 -16.20 -11.41
CA LEU A 377 -18.28 -15.40 -11.90
C LEU A 377 -17.71 -16.06 -13.15
N LYS A 378 -17.89 -15.41 -14.31
CA LYS A 378 -17.36 -15.89 -15.59
C LYS A 378 -15.85 -15.77 -15.69
N LYS A 379 -15.20 -16.76 -16.31
CA LYS A 379 -13.78 -16.81 -16.65
C LYS A 379 -13.29 -15.51 -17.31
N GLY A 380 -12.06 -15.12 -16.98
CA GLY A 380 -11.40 -13.91 -17.49
C GLY A 380 -11.85 -12.60 -16.87
N ALA A 381 -12.88 -12.59 -16.02
CA ALA A 381 -13.31 -11.42 -15.28
C ALA A 381 -12.37 -11.08 -14.13
N GLN A 382 -12.33 -9.80 -13.79
CA GLN A 382 -11.65 -9.28 -12.61
C GLN A 382 -12.66 -9.21 -11.46
N VAL A 383 -12.26 -9.60 -10.25
CA VAL A 383 -13.03 -9.46 -9.02
C VAL A 383 -12.31 -8.44 -8.16
N GLN A 384 -12.96 -7.32 -7.85
CA GLN A 384 -12.42 -6.25 -7.01
C GLN A 384 -13.16 -6.21 -5.68
N MET A 385 -12.39 -6.06 -4.60
CA MET A 385 -12.86 -5.85 -3.25
C MET A 385 -12.32 -4.49 -2.80
N PRO A 386 -13.09 -3.39 -2.96
CA PRO A 386 -12.62 -2.04 -2.67
C PRO A 386 -12.46 -1.84 -1.15
N THR A 387 -11.23 -2.02 -0.66
CA THR A 387 -10.93 -1.99 0.79
C THR A 387 -11.35 -0.69 1.45
N ALA A 388 -11.11 0.46 0.82
CA ALA A 388 -11.52 1.75 1.36
C ALA A 388 -13.04 1.83 1.61
N PHE A 389 -13.85 1.38 0.64
CA PHE A 389 -15.31 1.31 0.77
C PHE A 389 -15.72 0.37 1.91
N ILE A 390 -15.15 -0.84 1.96
CA ILE A 390 -15.44 -1.84 3.00
C ILE A 390 -15.04 -1.31 4.39
N HIS A 391 -13.95 -0.56 4.47
CA HIS A 391 -13.46 0.04 5.69
C HIS A 391 -14.29 1.23 6.15
N THR A 392 -15.06 1.89 5.28
CA THR A 392 -15.95 3.01 5.64
C THR A 392 -17.43 2.63 5.70
N ASP A 393 -17.79 1.36 5.47
CA ASP A 393 -19.17 0.87 5.52
C ASP A 393 -19.80 1.08 6.92
N PRO A 394 -20.81 1.96 7.06
CA PRO A 394 -21.47 2.20 8.34
C PRO A 394 -22.18 0.97 8.90
N ALA A 395 -22.61 0.04 8.04
CA ALA A 395 -23.25 -1.20 8.49
C ALA A 395 -22.25 -2.16 9.16
N THR A 396 -20.95 -1.98 8.93
CA THR A 396 -19.88 -2.75 9.59
C THR A 396 -19.25 -1.99 10.75
N TRP A 397 -19.00 -0.69 10.55
CA TRP A 397 -18.17 0.12 11.44
C TRP A 397 -18.95 1.05 12.37
N GLY A 398 -20.25 1.25 12.11
CA GLY A 398 -21.11 2.18 12.84
C GLY A 398 -21.33 3.48 12.07
N ALA A 399 -22.26 4.32 12.54
CA ALA A 399 -22.53 5.63 11.92
C ALA A 399 -21.31 6.58 11.92
N ASP A 400 -20.34 6.31 12.81
CA ASP A 400 -19.08 7.03 12.95
C ASP A 400 -17.93 6.42 12.12
N ALA A 401 -18.23 5.60 11.09
CA ALA A 401 -17.22 4.89 10.29
C ALA A 401 -16.15 5.80 9.67
N GLU A 402 -16.51 7.05 9.34
CA GLU A 402 -15.57 8.02 8.77
C GLU A 402 -14.81 8.83 9.81
N VAL A 403 -15.20 8.73 11.09
CA VAL A 403 -14.57 9.44 12.20
C VAL A 403 -13.43 8.60 12.76
N PHE A 404 -12.29 9.23 13.04
CA PHE A 404 -11.19 8.57 13.74
C PHE A 404 -11.60 8.25 15.18
N ASP A 405 -11.59 6.96 15.51
CA ASP A 405 -11.88 6.44 16.84
C ASP A 405 -10.77 5.48 17.29
N HIS A 406 -9.84 5.99 18.11
CA HIS A 406 -8.74 5.22 18.70
C HIS A 406 -9.22 4.07 19.60
N THR A 407 -10.49 4.05 20.01
CA THR A 407 -11.07 2.97 20.83
C THR A 407 -11.68 1.84 19.99
N ARG A 408 -11.74 1.98 18.65
CA ARG A 408 -12.53 1.11 17.76
C ARG A 408 -12.13 -0.37 17.83
N PHE A 409 -10.87 -0.65 18.12
CA PHE A 409 -10.31 -1.99 18.18
C PHE A 409 -9.97 -2.44 19.62
N LEU A 410 -10.30 -1.65 20.64
CA LEU A 410 -10.14 -2.08 22.02
C LEU A 410 -10.99 -3.31 22.32
N LYS A 411 -10.39 -4.30 22.98
CA LYS A 411 -11.07 -5.54 23.39
C LYS A 411 -12.24 -5.30 24.36
N THR A 412 -12.22 -4.17 25.06
CA THR A 412 -13.29 -3.73 25.98
C THR A 412 -14.54 -3.23 25.25
N LYS A 413 -14.46 -2.96 23.94
CA LYS A 413 -15.62 -2.53 23.15
C LYS A 413 -16.64 -3.66 23.04
N VAL A 414 -17.84 -3.40 23.55
CA VAL A 414 -18.94 -4.39 23.57
C VAL A 414 -19.52 -4.49 22.16
N LEU A 415 -19.32 -5.66 21.54
CA LEU A 415 -19.83 -5.99 20.21
C LEU A 415 -20.51 -7.36 20.28
N THR A 416 -21.61 -7.54 19.54
CA THR A 416 -22.22 -8.86 19.36
C THR A 416 -21.26 -9.80 18.62
N LYS A 417 -21.50 -11.11 18.69
CA LYS A 417 -20.69 -12.11 17.99
C LYS A 417 -20.69 -11.86 16.47
N GLU A 418 -21.83 -11.46 15.93
CA GLU A 418 -22.05 -11.16 14.52
C GLU A 418 -21.26 -9.91 14.11
N GLN A 419 -21.31 -8.84 14.91
CA GLN A 419 -20.53 -7.63 14.67
C GLN A 419 -19.02 -7.91 14.69
N LYS A 420 -18.55 -8.73 15.65
CA LYS A 420 -17.14 -9.15 15.71
C LYS A 420 -16.73 -9.91 14.46
N ALA A 421 -17.54 -10.89 14.03
CA ALA A 421 -17.26 -11.68 12.83
C ALA A 421 -17.24 -10.81 11.56
N ARG A 422 -18.20 -9.89 11.42
CA ARG A 422 -18.29 -8.95 10.29
C ARG A 422 -17.11 -7.99 10.25
N ARG A 423 -16.71 -7.41 11.39
CA ARG A 423 -15.52 -6.54 11.47
C ARG A 423 -14.24 -7.30 11.17
N ALA A 424 -14.07 -8.52 11.66
CA ALA A 424 -12.92 -9.36 11.34
C ALA A 424 -12.87 -9.71 9.83
N ALA A 425 -14.04 -9.87 9.19
CA ALA A 425 -14.16 -10.04 7.75
C ALA A 425 -13.84 -8.78 6.93
N ALA A 426 -14.09 -7.60 7.51
CA ALA A 426 -13.93 -6.31 6.85
C ALA A 426 -12.55 -5.69 7.05
N PHE A 427 -11.92 -5.91 8.20
CA PHE A 427 -10.63 -5.31 8.56
C PHE A 427 -9.46 -5.97 7.84
N ARG A 428 -9.01 -5.35 6.74
CA ARG A 428 -8.09 -6.00 5.80
C ARG A 428 -7.01 -5.07 5.27
N PRO A 429 -6.31 -4.33 6.15
CA PRO A 429 -5.34 -3.31 5.72
C PRO A 429 -4.12 -3.91 4.98
N PHE A 430 -3.81 -5.17 5.24
CA PHE A 430 -2.71 -5.89 4.59
C PHE A 430 -3.18 -6.86 3.50
N GLY A 431 -4.43 -6.76 3.04
CA GLY A 431 -5.02 -7.74 2.14
C GLY A 431 -5.46 -9.00 2.89
N GLY A 432 -5.27 -10.19 2.31
CA GLY A 432 -5.67 -11.46 2.95
C GLY A 432 -5.71 -12.67 2.04
N GLY A 433 -5.95 -13.83 2.66
CA GLY A 433 -5.72 -15.13 2.05
C GLY A 433 -4.27 -15.27 1.58
N ASN A 434 -4.07 -15.86 0.40
CA ASN A 434 -2.75 -16.01 -0.21
C ASN A 434 -2.13 -14.71 -0.75
N THR A 435 -2.82 -13.57 -0.64
CA THR A 435 -2.28 -12.24 -1.00
C THR A 435 -2.18 -11.30 0.19
N LEU A 436 -1.97 -11.87 1.38
CA LEU A 436 -1.64 -11.09 2.57
C LEU A 436 -0.23 -10.51 2.40
N CYS A 437 -0.04 -9.24 2.76
CA CYS A 437 1.26 -8.57 2.65
C CYS A 437 2.34 -9.37 3.40
N PRO A 438 3.43 -9.79 2.73
CA PRO A 438 4.48 -10.56 3.39
C PRO A 438 5.23 -9.70 4.41
N GLY A 439 5.46 -8.42 4.12
CA GLY A 439 6.17 -7.48 4.99
C GLY A 439 5.35 -6.88 6.14
N ARG A 440 4.11 -7.32 6.39
CA ARG A 440 3.23 -6.71 7.41
C ARG A 440 3.82 -6.68 8.82
N HIS A 441 4.63 -7.68 9.17
CA HIS A 441 5.27 -7.77 10.49
C HIS A 441 6.43 -6.78 10.60
N PHE A 442 7.28 -6.73 9.57
CA PHE A 442 8.32 -5.71 9.44
C PHE A 442 7.73 -4.29 9.46
N ALA A 443 6.68 -4.04 8.66
CA ALA A 443 5.99 -2.76 8.60
C ALA A 443 5.38 -2.36 9.95
N SER A 444 4.77 -3.30 10.67
CA SER A 444 4.23 -3.02 12.02
C SER A 444 5.35 -2.73 13.01
N TYR A 445 6.44 -3.49 12.94
CA TYR A 445 7.64 -3.28 13.75
C TYR A 445 8.21 -1.88 13.54
N GLU A 446 8.59 -1.52 12.32
CA GLU A 446 9.27 -0.25 12.02
C GLU A 446 8.40 0.97 12.36
N VAL A 447 7.08 0.88 12.14
CA VAL A 447 6.18 2.01 12.40
C VAL A 447 5.98 2.19 13.89
N LEU A 448 5.70 1.11 14.63
CA LEU A 448 5.38 1.19 16.05
C LEU A 448 6.61 1.52 16.91
N THR A 449 7.79 0.99 16.58
CA THR A 449 9.03 1.32 17.29
C THR A 449 9.39 2.78 17.05
N PHE A 450 9.40 3.24 15.79
CA PHE A 450 9.70 4.63 15.46
C PHE A 450 8.71 5.60 16.10
N VAL A 451 7.40 5.39 15.91
CA VAL A 451 6.37 6.27 16.49
C VAL A 451 6.45 6.24 18.01
N GLY A 452 6.62 5.07 18.63
CA GLY A 452 6.80 4.97 20.08
C GLY A 452 7.97 5.81 20.60
N SER A 453 9.12 5.77 19.92
CA SER A 453 10.29 6.58 20.27
C SER A 453 10.02 8.09 20.15
N ILE A 454 9.33 8.52 19.09
CA ILE A 454 8.94 9.93 18.93
C ILE A 454 7.96 10.35 20.03
N LEU A 455 6.94 9.54 20.33
CA LEU A 455 5.93 9.84 21.34
C LEU A 455 6.55 9.97 22.74
N LEU A 456 7.52 9.13 23.08
CA LEU A 456 8.22 9.21 24.36
C LEU A 456 9.13 10.45 24.47
N GLY A 457 9.98 10.65 23.45
CA GLY A 457 11.09 11.60 23.54
C GLY A 457 10.79 13.02 23.08
N PHE A 458 9.68 13.25 22.36
CA PHE A 458 9.41 14.53 21.70
C PHE A 458 7.98 15.00 21.90
N ASP A 459 7.81 16.32 21.94
CA ASP A 459 6.54 17.00 21.78
C ASP A 459 6.45 17.56 20.35
N LEU A 460 5.24 17.51 19.80
CA LEU A 460 4.92 18.05 18.50
C LEU A 460 3.78 19.05 18.70
N THR A 461 3.98 20.29 18.25
CA THR A 461 3.03 21.40 18.42
C THR A 461 2.74 22.06 17.07
N PRO A 462 1.53 22.62 16.88
CA PRO A 462 1.21 23.33 15.64
C PRO A 462 2.03 24.62 15.52
N THR A 463 2.34 25.04 14.29
CA THR A 463 2.90 26.39 14.04
C THR A 463 1.83 27.49 14.05
N THR A 464 0.57 27.10 14.21
CA THR A 464 -0.59 27.99 14.35
C THR A 464 -1.31 27.69 15.67
N GLU A 465 -2.48 28.29 15.92
CA GLU A 465 -3.24 28.05 17.16
C GLU A 465 -3.68 26.60 17.36
N SER A 466 -3.83 25.82 16.28
CA SER A 466 -4.26 24.42 16.33
C SER A 466 -3.68 23.59 15.19
N PHE A 467 -3.82 22.27 15.27
CA PHE A 467 -3.44 21.36 14.19
C PHE A 467 -4.43 21.44 13.03
N ASP A 468 -3.99 21.96 11.89
CA ASP A 468 -4.73 21.84 10.63
C ASP A 468 -4.44 20.48 9.98
N ILE A 469 -5.08 19.42 10.50
CA ILE A 469 -4.85 18.06 10.03
C ILE A 469 -5.35 17.92 8.58
N PRO A 470 -4.48 17.62 7.60
CA PRO A 470 -4.90 17.48 6.22
C PRO A 470 -5.85 16.28 6.05
N GLN A 471 -6.74 16.37 5.06
CA GLN A 471 -7.62 15.27 4.71
C GLN A 471 -6.83 14.14 4.00
N MET A 472 -7.30 12.89 4.16
CA MET A 472 -6.81 11.78 3.34
C MET A 472 -7.22 12.00 1.87
N ASP A 473 -6.26 11.93 0.93
CA ASP A 473 -6.52 12.19 -0.48
C ASP A 473 -7.27 11.02 -1.15
N ARG A 474 -8.60 11.05 -1.05
CA ARG A 474 -9.51 10.13 -1.74
C ARG A 474 -9.85 10.55 -3.18
N SER A 475 -9.33 11.69 -3.65
CA SER A 475 -9.62 12.21 -5.00
C SER A 475 -8.91 11.43 -6.09
N LYS A 476 -7.87 10.68 -5.73
CA LYS A 476 -7.05 9.87 -6.64
C LYS A 476 -7.33 8.38 -6.42
N LEU A 477 -7.14 7.57 -7.46
CA LEU A 477 -7.06 6.12 -7.32
C LEU A 477 -5.74 5.76 -6.60
N PRO A 478 -5.75 5.21 -5.39
CA PRO A 478 -4.53 4.87 -4.66
C PRO A 478 -3.87 3.62 -5.22
N LEU A 479 -2.53 3.60 -5.19
CA LEU A 479 -1.72 2.38 -5.36
C LEU A 479 -1.10 1.92 -4.04
N THR A 480 -1.15 2.77 -3.02
CA THR A 480 -0.61 2.55 -1.68
C THR A 480 -1.60 3.13 -0.65
N SER A 481 -1.24 3.14 0.64
CA SER A 481 -2.01 3.86 1.66
C SER A 481 -2.29 5.32 1.26
N LEU A 482 -3.47 5.83 1.66
CA LEU A 482 -3.91 7.18 1.37
C LEU A 482 -2.92 8.19 1.96
N LYS A 483 -2.39 9.05 1.09
CA LYS A 483 -1.51 10.16 1.45
C LYS A 483 -2.33 11.36 1.94
N PRO A 484 -1.75 12.26 2.73
CA PRO A 484 -2.42 13.52 3.03
C PRO A 484 -2.56 14.38 1.77
N ALA A 485 -3.65 15.15 1.67
CA ALA A 485 -3.92 16.05 0.55
C ALA A 485 -2.93 17.22 0.45
N GLY A 486 -2.27 17.54 1.57
CA GLY A 486 -1.19 18.53 1.70
C GLY A 486 -0.34 18.21 2.92
N ASP A 487 0.81 18.86 3.05
CA ASP A 487 1.65 18.70 4.24
C ASP A 487 1.15 19.60 5.39
N ILE A 488 1.61 19.33 6.61
CA ILE A 488 1.37 20.16 7.80
C ILE A 488 2.70 20.55 8.44
N LYS A 489 2.87 21.85 8.66
CA LYS A 489 4.03 22.40 9.34
C LYS A 489 3.85 22.35 10.85
N VAL A 490 4.83 21.81 11.56
CA VAL A 490 4.78 21.59 13.02
C VAL A 490 6.14 21.86 13.65
N ASN A 491 6.14 22.24 14.93
CA ASN A 491 7.35 22.34 15.72
C ASN A 491 7.54 21.02 16.47
N LEU A 492 8.68 20.37 16.22
CA LEU A 492 9.12 19.18 16.91
C LEU A 492 10.19 19.58 17.93
N THR A 493 9.91 19.37 19.20
CA THR A 493 10.81 19.73 20.30
C THR A 493 11.07 18.52 21.18
N ARG A 494 12.26 18.42 21.75
CA ARG A 494 12.55 17.41 22.75
C ARG A 494 11.61 17.61 23.95
N ARG A 495 10.96 16.53 24.39
CA ARG A 495 10.01 16.57 25.50
C ARG A 495 10.75 16.94 26.79
N SER A 496 10.12 17.75 27.62
CA SER A 496 10.69 18.12 28.92
C SER A 496 10.94 16.88 29.78
N GLY A 497 12.14 16.79 30.36
CA GLY A 497 12.59 15.62 31.12
C GLY A 497 13.08 14.46 30.26
N TRP A 498 13.21 14.62 28.94
CA TRP A 498 13.75 13.63 28.01
C TRP A 498 14.99 14.14 27.26
N GLU A 499 15.55 15.27 27.69
CA GLU A 499 16.65 15.97 27.01
C GLU A 499 17.92 15.14 26.91
N LYS A 500 18.17 14.27 27.89
CA LYS A 500 19.33 13.36 27.91
C LYS A 500 18.99 11.96 27.42
N ALA A 501 17.77 11.74 26.90
CA ALA A 501 17.36 10.38 26.60
C ALA A 501 18.09 9.80 25.37
N VAL A 502 18.54 8.56 25.47
CA VAL A 502 19.21 7.84 24.39
C VAL A 502 18.45 6.54 24.16
N PHE A 503 17.86 6.40 22.98
CA PHE A 503 17.13 5.20 22.59
C PHE A 503 18.08 4.11 22.09
N LYS A 504 17.85 2.85 22.48
CA LYS A 504 18.66 1.66 22.10
C LYS A 504 17.83 0.51 21.51
#